data_AF-A0A2M8MBP8-F1
#
_entry.id   AF-A0A2M8MBP8-F1
#
_cell.length_a   1.000
_cell.length_b   1.000
_cell.length_c   1.000
_cell.angle_alpha   90.00
_cell.angle_beta   90.00
_cell.angle_gamma   90.00
#
_symmetry.space_group_name_H-M   'P 1'
#
loop_
_entity.id
_entity.type
_entity.pdbx_description
1 polymer ?
#
loop_
_entity_poly.entity_id
_entity_poly.type
_entity_poly.pdbx_seq_one_letter_code
_entity_poly.pdbx_strand_id
1 'polypeptide(L)' 'MTLRVSRDGGRTWGPVTVVRSGGGVPALDTMAYPPCACPRCAPDRARDRRVTAALRRVNRRFHR' A
#
# COMPACT_ATOMS: atom_id res chain seq x y z
N MET A 1 -5.74 17.49 14.85
CA MET A 1 -6.54 17.65 13.61
C MET A 1 -7.69 16.64 13.62
N THR A 2 -8.69 16.80 12.74
CA THR A 2 -9.81 15.85 12.58
C THR A 2 -9.91 15.37 11.13
N LEU A 3 -10.38 14.13 10.94
CA LEU A 3 -10.56 13.53 9.61
C LEU A 3 -11.86 12.70 9.58
N ARG A 4 -12.49 12.60 8.41
CA ARG A 4 -13.58 11.67 8.10
C ARG A 4 -13.19 10.87 6.87
N VAL A 5 -13.58 9.59 6.83
CA VAL A 5 -13.29 8.68 5.70
C VAL A 5 -14.58 8.34 4.98
N SER A 6 -14.57 8.41 3.66
CA SER A 6 -15.58 7.83 2.80
C SER A 6 -15.05 6.55 2.15
N ARG A 7 -15.90 5.51 2.08
CA ARG A 7 -15.58 4.23 1.41
C ARG A 7 -16.35 4.03 0.12
N ASP A 8 -17.21 4.97 -0.25
CA ASP A 8 -18.17 4.85 -1.36
C ASP A 8 -18.07 6.00 -2.37
N GLY A 9 -16.91 6.66 -2.44
CA GLY A 9 -16.63 7.73 -3.39
C GLY A 9 -17.14 9.10 -2.94
N GLY A 10 -17.31 9.31 -1.63
CA GLY A 10 -17.75 10.58 -1.05
C GLY A 10 -19.27 10.68 -0.86
N ARG A 11 -20.04 9.62 -1.15
CA ARG A 11 -21.49 9.60 -0.98
C ARG A 11 -21.90 9.57 0.48
N THR A 12 -21.19 8.79 1.29
CA THR A 12 -21.35 8.76 2.74
C THR A 12 -20.01 8.98 3.43
N TRP A 13 -20.08 9.57 4.62
CA TRP A 13 -18.94 9.92 5.44
C TRP A 13 -19.08 9.31 6.81
N GLY A 14 -18.06 8.57 7.23
CA GLY A 14 -17.98 8.01 8.57
C GLY A 14 -17.90 9.06 9.68
N PRO A 15 -17.79 8.59 10.93
CA PRO A 15 -17.65 9.46 12.10
C PRO A 15 -16.36 10.29 12.04
N VAL A 16 -16.32 11.35 12.86
CA VAL A 16 -15.14 12.20 13.01
C VAL A 16 -14.08 11.46 13.81
N THR A 17 -12.89 11.32 13.23
CA THR A 17 -11.70 10.79 13.90
C THR A 17 -10.78 11.92 14.29
N VAL A 18 -10.42 12.02 15.57
CA VAL A 18 -9.41 12.96 16.06
C VAL A 18 -8.02 12.36 15.83
N VAL A 19 -7.16 13.06 15.11
CA VAL A 19 -5.78 12.66 14.85
C VAL A 19 -4.82 13.62 15.53
N ARG A 20 -3.89 13.08 16.30
CA ARG A 20 -2.81 13.82 16.97
C ARG A 20 -1.50 13.56 16.23
N SER A 21 -0.80 14.63 15.86
CA SER A 21 0.57 14.55 15.34
C SER A 21 1.53 14.25 16.49
N GLY A 22 2.35 13.19 16.37
CA GLY A 22 3.40 12.89 17.36
C GLY A 22 3.62 11.41 17.70
N GLY A 23 2.74 10.50 17.30
CA GLY A 23 3.00 9.06 17.38
C GLY A 23 3.81 8.61 16.18
N GLY A 24 5.02 8.09 16.40
CA GLY A 24 5.78 7.44 15.33
C GLY A 24 4.91 6.38 14.66
N VAL A 25 4.68 6.53 13.36
CA VAL A 25 3.97 5.51 12.60
C VAL A 25 4.87 4.28 12.52
N PRO A 26 4.41 3.08 12.91
CA PRO A 26 5.16 1.87 12.59
C PRO A 26 5.38 1.84 11.08
N ALA A 27 6.56 1.41 10.66
CA ALA A 27 6.86 1.24 9.25
C ALA A 27 5.73 0.43 8.62
N LEU A 28 5.04 1.03 7.66
CA LEU A 28 3.86 0.45 7.05
C LEU A 28 4.30 -0.80 6.26
N ASP A 29 4.03 -2.00 6.80
CA ASP A 29 4.13 -3.26 6.04
C ASP A 29 3.32 -3.20 4.73
N THR A 30 2.32 -2.30 4.67
CA THR A 30 1.51 -1.99 3.49
C THR A 30 2.22 -1.17 2.41
N MET A 31 3.48 -0.75 2.59
CA MET A 31 4.27 -0.16 1.49
C MET A 31 4.72 -1.21 0.45
N ALA A 32 4.47 -2.50 0.67
CA ALA A 32 4.67 -3.51 -0.36
C ALA A 32 3.65 -3.33 -1.50
N TYR A 33 4.06 -2.62 -2.55
CA TYR A 33 3.30 -2.55 -3.78
C TYR A 33 3.32 -3.92 -4.50
N PRO A 34 2.19 -4.38 -5.08
CA PRO A 34 0.87 -3.74 -5.05
C PRO A 34 0.08 -3.97 -3.75
N PRO A 35 -0.73 -3.00 -3.27
CA PRO A 35 -1.36 -3.04 -1.94
C PRO A 35 -2.76 -3.67 -1.87
N CYS A 36 -3.48 -3.89 -2.99
CA CYS A 36 -4.85 -4.47 -3.01
C CYS A 36 -4.93 -6.01 -3.19
N ALA A 37 -5.49 -6.74 -2.22
CA ALA A 37 -5.64 -8.22 -2.25
C ALA A 37 -6.97 -8.76 -2.74
N CYS A 38 -7.80 -7.92 -3.35
CA CYS A 38 -9.06 -8.37 -3.89
C CYS A 38 -8.86 -9.27 -5.12
N PRO A 39 -9.84 -10.16 -5.44
CA PRO A 39 -9.77 -11.03 -6.62
C PRO A 39 -9.53 -10.28 -7.93
N ARG A 40 -10.00 -9.03 -8.02
CA ARG A 40 -9.79 -8.15 -9.18
C ARG A 40 -8.31 -7.77 -9.38
N CYS A 41 -7.59 -7.50 -8.30
CA CYS A 41 -6.18 -7.08 -8.34
C CYS A 41 -5.19 -8.25 -8.33
N ALA A 42 -5.62 -9.45 -7.94
CA ALA A 42 -4.74 -10.61 -7.76
C ALA A 42 -3.92 -11.01 -9.01
N PRO A 43 -4.45 -10.89 -10.25
CA PRO A 43 -3.65 -11.18 -11.45
C PRO A 43 -2.49 -10.20 -11.65
N ASP A 44 -2.75 -8.89 -11.57
CA ASP A 44 -1.75 -7.84 -11.76
C ASP A 44 -0.66 -7.89 -10.68
N ARG A 45 -1.06 -8.20 -9.45
CA ARG A 45 -0.17 -8.50 -8.33
C ARG A 45 0.85 -9.59 -8.62
N ALA A 46 0.41 -10.69 -9.23
CA ALA A 46 1.29 -11.81 -9.55
C ALA A 46 2.33 -11.40 -10.60
N ARG A 47 1.93 -10.56 -11.57
CA ARG A 47 2.82 -9.99 -12.58
C ARG A 47 3.87 -9.06 -11.95
N ASP A 48 3.45 -8.10 -11.12
CA ASP A 48 4.34 -7.12 -10.50
C ASP A 48 5.39 -7.79 -9.61
N ARG A 49 4.99 -8.77 -8.79
CA ARG A 49 5.92 -9.54 -7.95
C ARG A 49 7.03 -10.23 -8.76
N ARG A 50 6.70 -10.76 -9.95
CA ARG A 50 7.67 -11.40 -10.84
C ARG A 50 8.66 -10.38 -11.40
N VAL A 51 8.18 -9.20 -11.79
CA VAL A 51 9.02 -8.09 -12.27
C VAL A 51 9.96 -7.62 -11.17
N THR A 52 9.46 -7.37 -9.96
CA THR A 52 10.30 -6.96 -8.82
C THR A 52 11.35 -8.02 -8.49
N ALA A 53 11.01 -9.31 -8.54
CA ALA A 53 11.95 -10.41 -8.31
C ALA A 53 13.04 -10.51 -9.41
N ALA A 54 12.68 -10.24 -10.67
CA ALA A 54 13.65 -10.13 -11.76
C ALA A 54 14.60 -8.94 -11.55
N LEU A 55 14.07 -7.74 -11.27
CA LEU A 55 14.88 -6.55 -11.01
C LEU A 55 15.84 -6.74 -9.82
N ARG A 56 15.40 -7.37 -8.73
CA ARG A 56 16.26 -7.70 -7.57
C ARG A 56 17.39 -8.68 -7.92
N ARG A 57 17.18 -9.58 -8.87
CA ARG A 57 18.22 -10.51 -9.35
C ARG A 57 19.24 -9.78 -10.22
N VAL A 58 18.77 -8.91 -11.11
CA VAL A 58 19.60 -8.07 -11.97
C VAL A 58 20.46 -7.13 -11.12
N ASN A 59 19.88 -6.42 -10.15
CA ASN A 59 20.63 -5.50 -9.29
C ASN A 59 21.71 -6.21 -8.47
N ARG A 60 21.43 -7.43 -7.98
CA ARG A 60 22.44 -8.26 -7.29
C ARG A 60 23.62 -8.69 -8.18
N ARG A 61 23.42 -8.81 -9.50
CA ARG A 61 24.52 -9.08 -10.44
C ARG A 61 25.42 -7.86 -10.64
N PHE A 62 24.87 -6.65 -10.59
CA PHE A 62 25.63 -5.41 -10.77
C PHE A 62 26.46 -4.99 -9.54
N HIS A 63 26.15 -5.53 -8.37
CA HIS A 63 26.87 -5.29 -7.11
C HIS A 63 27.81 -6.43 -6.71
N ARG A 64 28.20 -7.31 -7.65
CA ARG A 64 29.29 -8.28 -7.52
C ARG A 64 30.48 -7.80 -8.35
#